data_AF-A0A4U0VL41-F1
#
_entry.id   AF-A0A4U0VL41-F1
#
_cell.length_a   1.000
_cell.length_b   1.000
_cell.length_c   1.000
_cell.angle_alpha   90.00
_cell.angle_beta   90.00
_cell.angle_gamma   90.00
#
_symmetry.space_group_name_H-M   'P 1'
#
loop_
_entity.id
_entity.type
_entity.pdbx_description
1 polymer ?
#
loop_
_entity_poly.entity_id
_entity_poly.type
_entity_poly.pdbx_seq_one_letter_code
_entity_poly.pdbx_strand_id
1 'polypeptide(L)'
;MADLDAGVDDLDALSLILPLPYRLATVLVLGIWLWGVNLQILHNHGIDTPSLIRYQARVDPPPHLSVYRFATVLSTPILASLVTYWLITHGCQHELVVATNVLPNLTLLLVMALAFLIPQRWLYPRQLWPTAGRTRLLSTFRRISIGGLARTEDGKFGDVLLADALTSYARPLSEIYITGYMMLTRQSTTGRLDRSSIWIVPIILALPFLIRFRQCFLDRQPLNALKYATAFPAIAFSVMLRVQRGSPEEGRTAFIWMAALLVNALYSFWWDVTKDWDLTLLTAKKASPECESLL
;
A
#
# COMPACT_ATOMS: atom_id res chain seq x y z
N MET A 1 4.73 5.36 10.16
CA MET A 1 3.53 6.20 10.44
C MET A 1 3.89 7.57 11.03
N ALA A 2 5.14 8.03 10.90
CA ALA A 2 5.69 9.16 11.65
C ALA A 2 5.67 10.52 10.91
N ASP A 3 5.21 10.57 9.66
CA ASP A 3 5.25 11.81 8.83
C ASP A 3 3.88 12.43 8.59
N LEU A 4 2.95 12.23 9.53
CA LEU A 4 1.66 12.89 9.47
C LEU A 4 1.77 14.39 9.81
N ASP A 5 2.92 14.82 10.35
CA ASP A 5 3.15 16.16 10.90
C ASP A 5 4.51 16.76 10.46
N ALA A 6 4.78 16.85 9.16
CA ALA A 6 5.72 17.88 8.70
C ALA A 6 5.03 19.25 8.90
N GLY A 7 5.37 19.90 10.00
CA GLY A 7 4.91 21.24 10.34
C GLY A 7 5.51 22.28 9.40
N VAL A 8 4.62 23.06 8.78
CA VAL A 8 4.71 24.52 8.67
C VAL A 8 5.93 25.08 7.92
N ASP A 9 5.65 25.44 6.65
CA ASP A 9 6.18 26.57 5.87
C ASP A 9 7.25 26.36 4.80
N ASP A 10 7.85 25.19 4.66
CA ASP A 10 8.64 24.88 3.45
C ASP A 10 8.21 23.57 2.81
N LEU A 11 7.97 23.60 1.49
CA LEU A 11 7.92 22.37 0.70
C LEU A 11 9.26 21.66 0.84
N ASP A 12 9.27 20.47 1.44
CA ASP A 12 10.47 19.62 1.46
C ASP A 12 11.11 19.57 0.06
N ALA A 13 12.44 19.54 -0.02
CA ALA A 13 13.16 19.44 -1.30
C ALA A 13 12.64 18.29 -2.18
N LEU A 14 12.24 17.17 -1.56
CA LEU A 14 11.61 16.05 -2.24
C LEU A 14 10.24 16.41 -2.84
N SER A 15 9.44 17.24 -2.17
CA SER A 15 8.13 17.68 -2.67
C SER A 15 8.26 18.67 -3.83
N LEU A 16 9.37 19.42 -3.92
CA LEU A 16 9.69 20.26 -5.08
C LEU A 16 10.06 19.41 -6.31
N ILE A 17 10.93 18.42 -6.12
CA ILE A 17 11.42 17.56 -7.20
C ILE A 17 10.37 16.53 -7.63
N LEU A 18 9.66 15.94 -6.65
CA LEU A 18 8.68 14.88 -6.84
C LEU A 18 7.42 15.17 -6.00
N PRO A 19 6.52 16.04 -6.51
CA PRO A 19 5.25 16.33 -5.87
C PRO A 19 4.41 15.09 -5.54
N LEU A 20 3.47 15.25 -4.60
CA LEU A 20 2.63 14.16 -4.10
C LEU A 20 1.96 13.33 -5.22
N PRO A 21 1.34 13.90 -6.26
CA PRO A 21 0.72 13.10 -7.31
C PRO A 21 1.69 12.17 -8.05
N TYR A 22 2.93 12.63 -8.31
CA TYR A 22 3.96 11.78 -8.91
C TYR A 22 4.49 10.72 -7.95
N ARG A 23 4.63 11.04 -6.65
CA ARG A 23 4.98 10.04 -5.64
C ARG A 23 3.95 8.91 -5.61
N LEU A 24 2.66 9.26 -5.61
CA LEU A 24 1.58 8.27 -5.62
C LEU A 24 1.59 7.42 -6.88
N ALA A 25 1.66 8.05 -8.06
CA ALA A 25 1.72 7.32 -9.33
C ALA A 25 2.94 6.38 -9.38
N THR A 26 4.11 6.86 -8.93
CA THR A 26 5.35 6.08 -8.88
C THR A 26 5.24 4.91 -7.92
N VAL A 27 4.74 5.11 -6.69
CA VAL A 27 4.57 4.04 -5.69
C VAL A 27 3.60 2.96 -6.20
N LEU A 28 2.49 3.35 -6.81
CA LEU A 28 1.53 2.41 -7.39
C LEU A 28 2.18 1.54 -8.48
N VAL A 29 2.94 2.15 -9.41
CA VAL A 29 3.60 1.42 -10.50
C VAL A 29 4.80 0.62 -10.01
N LEU A 30 5.54 1.13 -9.04
CA LEU A 30 6.64 0.41 -8.39
C LEU A 30 6.13 -0.87 -7.69
N GLY A 31 4.95 -0.83 -7.07
CA GLY A 31 4.31 -2.03 -6.54
C GLY A 31 4.07 -3.12 -7.60
N ILE A 32 3.67 -2.72 -8.81
CA ILE A 32 3.48 -3.65 -9.93
C ILE A 32 4.82 -4.21 -10.40
N TRP A 33 5.86 -3.39 -10.48
CA TRP A 33 7.23 -3.84 -10.77
C TRP A 33 7.73 -4.86 -9.74
N LEU A 34 7.64 -4.56 -8.45
CA LEU A 34 8.07 -5.44 -7.36
C LEU A 34 7.26 -6.74 -7.34
N TRP A 35 5.98 -6.69 -7.66
CA TRP A 35 5.18 -7.89 -7.86
C TRP A 35 5.70 -8.74 -9.03
N GLY A 36 6.07 -8.12 -10.15
CA GLY A 36 6.71 -8.80 -11.28
C GLY A 36 8.02 -9.48 -10.90
N VAL A 37 8.87 -8.80 -10.11
CA VAL A 37 10.13 -9.35 -9.58
C VAL A 37 9.87 -10.55 -8.68
N ASN A 38 8.91 -10.45 -7.75
CA ASN A 38 8.52 -11.58 -6.90
C ASN A 38 8.10 -12.79 -7.75
N LEU A 39 7.24 -12.59 -8.75
CA LEU A 39 6.83 -13.67 -9.65
C LEU A 39 7.99 -14.28 -10.45
N GLN A 40 8.97 -13.46 -10.86
CA GLN A 40 10.15 -13.94 -11.57
C GLN A 40 11.05 -14.78 -10.65
N ILE A 41 11.31 -14.31 -9.44
CA ILE A 41 12.14 -15.04 -8.46
C ILE A 41 11.48 -16.38 -8.10
N LEU A 42 10.17 -16.37 -7.83
CA LEU A 42 9.42 -17.60 -7.52
C LEU A 42 9.43 -18.58 -8.70
N HIS A 43 9.25 -18.08 -9.92
CA HIS A 43 9.31 -18.90 -11.12
C HIS A 43 10.70 -19.53 -11.31
N ASN A 44 11.78 -18.77 -11.07
CA ASN A 44 13.15 -19.28 -11.16
C ASN A 44 13.44 -20.37 -10.11
N HIS A 45 12.73 -20.37 -8.98
CA HIS A 45 12.80 -21.43 -7.96
C HIS A 45 11.79 -22.57 -8.20
N GLY A 46 11.11 -22.60 -9.35
CA GLY A 46 10.16 -23.66 -9.69
C GLY A 46 8.82 -23.59 -8.96
N ILE A 47 8.49 -22.46 -8.32
CA ILE A 47 7.23 -22.28 -7.60
C ILE A 47 6.14 -21.81 -8.56
N ASP A 48 5.11 -22.64 -8.76
CA ASP A 48 3.94 -22.30 -9.58
C ASP A 48 2.99 -21.34 -8.84
N THR A 49 3.33 -20.04 -8.89
CA THR A 49 2.51 -19.00 -8.26
C THR A 49 1.08 -18.95 -8.79
N PRO A 50 0.81 -19.06 -10.10
CA PRO A 50 -0.55 -19.13 -10.62
C PRO A 50 -1.42 -20.19 -9.94
N SER A 51 -0.94 -21.42 -9.73
CA SER A 51 -1.74 -22.42 -9.02
C SER A 51 -1.91 -22.09 -7.53
N LEU A 52 -0.88 -21.56 -6.87
CA LEU A 52 -0.93 -21.14 -5.46
C LEU A 52 -2.02 -20.10 -5.21
N ILE A 53 -2.10 -19.08 -6.08
CA ILE A 53 -3.17 -18.09 -6.02
C ILE A 53 -4.38 -18.51 -6.85
N ARG A 54 -4.51 -19.74 -7.35
CA ARG A 54 -5.65 -20.17 -8.21
C ARG A 54 -5.96 -19.21 -9.38
N TYR A 55 -4.93 -18.63 -9.96
CA TYR A 55 -5.00 -17.83 -11.17
C TYR A 55 -4.87 -18.75 -12.38
N GLN A 56 -5.89 -18.75 -13.24
CA GLN A 56 -5.79 -19.40 -14.55
C GLN A 56 -4.89 -18.57 -15.47
N ALA A 57 -3.58 -18.66 -15.28
CA ALA A 57 -2.61 -18.07 -16.18
C ALA A 57 -2.64 -18.80 -17.52
N ARG A 58 -2.43 -18.05 -18.62
CA ARG A 58 -2.03 -18.68 -19.88
C ARG A 58 -0.64 -19.28 -19.67
N VAL A 59 -0.39 -20.44 -20.29
CA VAL A 59 0.90 -21.12 -20.24
C VAL A 59 2.01 -20.22 -20.82
N ASP A 60 1.69 -19.45 -21.87
CA ASP A 60 2.59 -18.49 -22.49
C ASP A 60 1.93 -17.11 -22.73
N PRO A 61 2.66 -16.00 -22.51
CA PRO A 61 3.98 -15.90 -21.88
C PRO A 61 3.92 -16.10 -20.35
N PRO A 62 5.07 -16.30 -19.67
CA PRO A 62 5.13 -16.39 -18.22
C PRO A 62 4.44 -15.21 -17.52
N PRO A 63 3.80 -15.41 -16.35
CA PRO A 63 3.04 -14.39 -15.65
C PRO A 63 3.84 -13.10 -15.37
N HIS A 64 5.11 -13.23 -14.96
CA HIS A 64 5.97 -12.09 -14.64
C HIS A 64 6.22 -11.18 -15.86
N LEU A 65 6.34 -11.75 -17.07
CA LEU A 65 6.55 -10.96 -18.29
C LEU A 65 5.31 -10.11 -18.64
N SER A 66 4.11 -10.64 -18.41
CA SER A 66 2.86 -9.88 -18.57
C SER A 66 2.78 -8.72 -17.58
N VAL A 67 3.26 -8.93 -16.34
CA VAL A 67 3.33 -7.88 -15.32
C VAL A 67 4.35 -6.81 -15.71
N TYR A 68 5.53 -7.17 -16.19
CA TYR A 68 6.52 -6.19 -16.67
C TYR A 68 6.03 -5.36 -17.84
N ARG A 69 5.40 -5.97 -18.83
CA ARG A 69 4.78 -5.24 -19.95
C ARG A 69 3.75 -4.22 -19.44
N PHE A 70 2.90 -4.64 -18.51
CA PHE A 70 1.91 -3.75 -17.91
C PHE A 70 2.58 -2.61 -17.12
N ALA A 71 3.59 -2.91 -16.32
CA ALA A 71 4.34 -1.92 -15.54
C ALA A 71 5.05 -0.91 -16.44
N THR A 72 5.72 -1.36 -17.52
CA THR A 72 6.38 -0.45 -18.48
C THR A 72 5.43 0.56 -19.10
N VAL A 73 4.20 0.13 -19.43
CA VAL A 73 3.19 1.00 -20.05
C VAL A 73 2.61 2.01 -19.08
N LEU A 74 2.57 1.70 -17.78
CA LEU A 74 2.20 2.67 -16.77
C LEU A 74 3.37 3.60 -16.39
N SER A 75 4.62 3.13 -16.49
CA SER A 75 5.81 3.93 -16.26
C SER A 75 6.04 4.99 -17.34
N THR A 76 5.70 4.72 -18.61
CA THR A 76 5.92 5.66 -19.73
C THR A 76 5.26 7.04 -19.55
N PRO A 77 3.95 7.17 -19.22
CA PRO A 77 3.36 8.49 -18.99
C PRO A 77 3.93 9.18 -17.75
N ILE A 78 4.33 8.44 -16.72
CA ILE A 78 4.97 9.01 -15.52
C ILE A 78 6.31 9.62 -15.89
N LEU A 79 7.19 8.87 -16.56
CA LEU A 79 8.52 9.34 -16.94
C LEU A 79 8.45 10.52 -17.91
N ALA A 80 7.60 10.44 -18.95
CA ALA A 80 7.43 11.54 -19.90
C ALA A 80 6.94 12.83 -19.22
N SER A 81 5.96 12.70 -18.32
CA SER A 81 5.39 13.82 -17.58
C SER A 81 6.37 14.39 -16.55
N LEU A 82 7.12 13.53 -15.85
CA LEU A 82 8.12 13.93 -14.87
C LEU A 82 9.29 14.67 -15.52
N VAL A 83 9.79 14.20 -16.67
CA VAL A 83 10.81 14.90 -17.45
C VAL A 83 10.29 16.27 -17.89
N THR A 84 9.07 16.33 -18.42
CA THR A 84 8.44 17.60 -18.82
C THR A 84 8.30 18.56 -17.63
N TYR A 85 7.89 18.04 -16.47
CA TYR A 85 7.78 18.80 -15.23
C TYR A 85 9.13 19.38 -14.78
N TRP A 86 10.21 18.60 -14.83
CA TRP A 86 11.55 19.07 -14.47
C TRP A 86 12.09 20.12 -15.45
N LEU A 87 11.81 19.96 -16.74
CA LEU A 87 12.17 20.95 -17.77
C LEU A 87 11.45 22.29 -17.54
N ILE A 88 10.18 22.26 -17.12
CA ILE A 88 9.42 23.47 -16.82
C ILE A 88 9.93 24.11 -15.51
N THR A 89 9.97 23.34 -14.43
CA THR A 89 10.23 23.86 -13.06
C THR A 89 11.70 24.17 -12.77
N HIS A 90 12.62 23.77 -13.66
CA HIS A 90 14.08 23.91 -13.50
C HIS A 90 14.58 23.35 -12.16
N GLY A 91 13.85 22.39 -11.58
CA GLY A 91 14.23 21.62 -10.41
C GLY A 91 13.89 22.21 -9.04
N CYS A 92 13.59 23.52 -8.88
CA CYS A 92 13.46 24.13 -7.54
C CYS A 92 12.60 25.41 -7.42
N GLN A 93 11.97 25.94 -8.49
CA GLN A 93 11.24 27.21 -8.39
C GLN A 93 9.82 27.03 -7.82
N HIS A 94 9.61 27.47 -6.57
CA HIS A 94 8.34 27.29 -5.85
C HIS A 94 7.10 27.80 -6.61
N GLU A 95 7.17 29.00 -7.21
CA GLU A 95 6.05 29.57 -7.96
C GLU A 95 5.66 28.72 -9.17
N LEU A 96 6.65 28.23 -9.91
CA LEU A 96 6.44 27.37 -11.07
C LEU A 96 5.92 25.98 -10.68
N VAL A 97 6.38 25.43 -9.55
CA VAL A 97 5.90 24.16 -9.00
C VAL A 97 4.40 24.24 -8.65
N VAL A 98 3.97 25.33 -8.03
CA VAL A 98 2.56 25.57 -7.70
C VAL A 98 1.73 25.81 -8.96
N ALA A 99 2.24 26.58 -9.93
CA ALA A 99 1.56 26.85 -11.20
C ALA A 99 1.42 25.60 -12.08
N THR A 100 2.35 24.65 -12.00
CA THR A 100 2.37 23.43 -12.82
C THR A 100 1.63 22.25 -12.15
N ASN A 101 0.72 22.51 -11.19
CA ASN A 101 0.01 21.46 -10.45
C ASN A 101 -0.88 20.55 -11.33
N VAL A 102 -1.33 21.05 -12.49
CA VAL A 102 -2.19 20.33 -13.43
C VAL A 102 -1.47 19.11 -14.00
N LEU A 103 -0.19 19.22 -14.34
CA LEU A 103 0.57 18.16 -15.01
C LEU A 103 0.74 16.90 -14.12
N PRO A 104 1.23 17.00 -12.87
CA PRO A 104 1.28 15.85 -11.94
C PRO A 104 -0.10 15.24 -11.68
N ASN A 105 -1.12 16.08 -11.51
CA ASN A 105 -2.50 15.65 -11.24
C ASN A 105 -3.09 14.84 -12.41
N LEU A 106 -2.97 15.36 -13.65
CA LEU A 106 -3.41 14.65 -14.84
C LEU A 106 -2.65 13.34 -15.05
N THR A 107 -1.36 13.30 -14.68
CA THR A 107 -0.56 12.08 -14.76
C THR A 107 -1.07 11.01 -13.82
N LEU A 108 -1.34 11.37 -12.56
CA LEU A 108 -1.93 10.45 -11.58
C LEU A 108 -3.28 9.93 -12.07
N LEU A 109 -4.16 10.82 -12.52
CA LEU A 109 -5.48 10.44 -13.05
C LEU A 109 -5.35 9.52 -14.26
N LEU A 110 -4.44 9.82 -15.19
CA LEU A 110 -4.19 9.00 -16.37
C LEU A 110 -3.70 7.60 -15.97
N VAL A 111 -2.73 7.50 -15.08
CA VAL A 111 -2.21 6.20 -14.60
C VAL A 111 -3.30 5.39 -13.92
N MET A 112 -4.10 6.01 -13.03
CA MET A 112 -5.23 5.35 -12.38
C MET A 112 -6.29 4.91 -13.39
N ALA A 113 -6.61 5.76 -14.37
CA ALA A 113 -7.56 5.45 -15.42
C ALA A 113 -7.07 4.27 -16.29
N LEU A 114 -5.82 4.32 -16.74
CA LEU A 114 -5.20 3.23 -17.51
C LEU A 114 -5.15 1.94 -16.72
N ALA A 115 -4.86 1.99 -15.42
CA ALA A 115 -4.75 0.82 -14.56
C ALA A 115 -6.10 0.16 -14.24
N PHE A 116 -7.14 0.95 -13.95
CA PHE A 116 -8.39 0.44 -13.36
C PHE A 116 -9.67 0.79 -14.13
N LEU A 117 -9.77 1.98 -14.74
CA LEU A 117 -11.04 2.50 -15.26
C LEU A 117 -11.27 2.22 -16.74
N ILE A 118 -10.23 2.36 -17.57
CA ILE A 118 -10.34 2.22 -19.02
C ILE A 118 -10.52 0.75 -19.38
N PRO A 119 -11.65 0.37 -20.02
CA PRO A 119 -11.88 -1.00 -20.42
C PRO A 119 -10.84 -1.42 -21.45
N GLN A 120 -10.17 -2.54 -21.21
CA GLN A 120 -9.03 -2.97 -22.03
C GLN A 120 -9.37 -3.26 -23.49
N ARG A 121 -10.64 -3.47 -23.84
CA ARG A 121 -11.07 -3.56 -25.24
C ARG A 121 -10.71 -2.29 -26.05
N TRP A 122 -10.48 -1.17 -25.38
CA TRP A 122 -10.08 0.13 -25.96
C TRP A 122 -8.56 0.32 -25.99
N LEU A 123 -7.78 -0.57 -25.36
CA LEU A 123 -6.33 -0.42 -25.20
C LEU A 123 -5.60 -1.39 -26.14
N TYR A 124 -4.77 -0.83 -27.02
CA TYR A 124 -3.97 -1.57 -27.99
C TYR A 124 -2.47 -1.31 -27.75
N PRO A 125 -1.57 -2.27 -28.00
CA PRO A 125 -1.82 -3.69 -28.30
C PRO A 125 -2.25 -4.50 -27.07
N ARG A 126 -3.16 -5.48 -27.24
CA ARG A 126 -3.77 -6.25 -26.12
C ARG A 126 -2.75 -7.00 -25.25
N GLN A 127 -1.59 -7.33 -25.81
CA GLN A 127 -0.49 -8.05 -25.14
C GLN A 127 0.12 -7.26 -23.97
N LEU A 128 -0.08 -5.94 -23.95
CA LEU A 128 0.40 -5.07 -22.88
C LEU A 128 -0.57 -4.96 -21.70
N TRP A 129 -1.82 -5.43 -21.87
CA TRP A 129 -2.93 -5.16 -20.96
C TRP A 129 -3.55 -6.48 -20.44
N PRO A 130 -3.13 -6.97 -19.26
CA PRO A 130 -3.57 -8.28 -18.75
C PRO A 130 -5.05 -8.25 -18.29
N THR A 131 -5.94 -8.95 -19.00
CA THR A 131 -7.41 -8.87 -18.77
C THR A 131 -7.92 -9.60 -17.56
N ALA A 132 -7.55 -10.87 -17.40
CA ALA A 132 -8.01 -11.66 -16.27
C ALA A 132 -7.49 -11.12 -14.93
N GLY A 133 -6.31 -10.50 -14.91
CA GLY A 133 -5.70 -9.97 -13.69
C GLY A 133 -6.49 -8.79 -13.08
N ARG A 134 -6.93 -7.82 -13.89
CA ARG A 134 -7.64 -6.63 -13.38
C ARG A 134 -9.02 -6.95 -12.83
N THR A 135 -9.81 -7.72 -13.58
CA THR A 135 -11.16 -8.11 -13.15
C THR A 135 -11.09 -8.94 -11.88
N ARG A 136 -10.09 -9.82 -11.77
CA ARG A 136 -9.81 -10.58 -10.57
C ARG A 136 -9.37 -9.71 -9.39
N LEU A 137 -8.50 -8.73 -9.61
CA LEU A 137 -8.05 -7.82 -8.56
C LEU A 137 -9.25 -7.04 -7.99
N LEU A 138 -10.09 -6.48 -8.85
CA LEU A 138 -11.28 -5.73 -8.44
C LEU A 138 -12.31 -6.63 -7.74
N SER A 139 -12.53 -7.86 -8.22
CA SER A 139 -13.44 -8.80 -7.56
C SER A 139 -12.93 -9.26 -6.20
N THR A 140 -11.61 -9.46 -6.06
CA THR A 140 -10.95 -9.81 -4.80
C THR A 140 -11.00 -8.64 -3.83
N PHE A 141 -10.72 -7.41 -4.29
CA PHE A 141 -10.85 -6.19 -3.49
C PHE A 141 -12.28 -6.01 -2.97
N ARG A 142 -13.28 -6.15 -3.83
CA ARG A 142 -14.70 -6.12 -3.43
C ARG A 142 -15.02 -7.17 -2.36
N ARG A 143 -14.53 -8.40 -2.54
CA ARG A 143 -14.75 -9.53 -1.62
C ARG A 143 -14.14 -9.28 -0.24
N ILE A 144 -12.88 -8.82 -0.18
CA ILE A 144 -12.23 -8.56 1.10
C ILE A 144 -12.81 -7.34 1.83
N SER A 145 -13.29 -6.31 1.11
CA SER A 145 -13.89 -5.13 1.72
C SER A 145 -15.31 -5.36 2.25
N ILE A 146 -16.20 -5.95 1.44
CA ILE A 146 -17.63 -6.11 1.80
C ILE A 146 -17.84 -7.37 2.66
N GLY A 147 -17.06 -8.42 2.41
CA GLY A 147 -17.23 -9.74 3.02
C GLY A 147 -17.63 -10.79 2.00
N GLY A 148 -17.74 -12.04 2.47
CA GLY A 148 -17.84 -13.21 1.60
C GLY A 148 -16.47 -13.77 1.25
N LEU A 149 -15.57 -13.83 2.24
CA LEU A 149 -14.23 -14.40 2.10
C LEU A 149 -14.32 -15.75 1.38
N ALA A 150 -13.43 -15.95 0.39
CA ALA A 150 -13.38 -17.22 -0.31
C ALA A 150 -13.19 -18.35 0.71
N ARG A 151 -13.89 -19.47 0.52
CA ARG A 151 -13.63 -20.68 1.29
C ARG A 151 -12.16 -21.06 1.10
N THR A 152 -11.59 -21.83 2.02
CA THR A 152 -10.19 -22.28 1.96
C THR A 152 -9.85 -22.90 0.60
N GLU A 153 -10.84 -23.50 -0.06
CA GLU A 153 -10.76 -24.16 -1.36
C GLU A 153 -10.82 -23.20 -2.57
N ASP A 154 -11.35 -21.98 -2.40
CA ASP A 154 -11.73 -21.05 -3.49
C ASP A 154 -10.78 -19.84 -3.65
N GLY A 155 -9.52 -19.97 -3.23
CA GLY A 155 -8.51 -18.91 -3.39
C GLY A 155 -8.40 -17.94 -2.21
N LYS A 156 -8.74 -18.40 -1.00
CA LYS A 156 -8.53 -17.68 0.28
C LYS A 156 -7.12 -17.11 0.44
N PHE A 157 -6.10 -17.83 -0.01
CA PHE A 157 -4.72 -17.34 0.03
C PHE A 157 -4.55 -16.01 -0.74
N GLY A 158 -5.19 -15.86 -1.90
CA GLY A 158 -5.18 -14.61 -2.66
C GLY A 158 -5.89 -13.46 -1.95
N ASP A 159 -6.99 -13.75 -1.23
CA ASP A 159 -7.71 -12.76 -0.41
C ASP A 159 -6.83 -12.25 0.74
N VAL A 160 -6.17 -13.17 1.43
CA VAL A 160 -5.25 -12.89 2.54
C VAL A 160 -4.04 -12.10 2.04
N LEU A 161 -3.41 -12.54 0.94
CA LEU A 161 -2.27 -11.86 0.32
C LEU A 161 -2.61 -10.43 -0.09
N LEU A 162 -3.74 -10.22 -0.78
CA LEU A 162 -4.16 -8.88 -1.19
C LEU A 162 -4.48 -8.00 0.03
N ALA A 163 -5.20 -8.53 1.01
CA ALA A 163 -5.52 -7.79 2.22
C ALA A 163 -4.27 -7.41 3.02
N ASP A 164 -3.22 -8.24 3.00
CA ASP A 164 -1.92 -7.88 3.59
C ASP A 164 -1.26 -6.74 2.86
N ALA A 165 -1.18 -6.85 1.53
CA ALA A 165 -0.59 -5.82 0.70
C ALA A 165 -1.30 -4.48 0.93
N LEU A 166 -2.62 -4.49 1.12
CA LEU A 166 -3.39 -3.28 1.44
C LEU A 166 -2.97 -2.62 2.76
N THR A 167 -2.51 -3.36 3.77
CA THR A 167 -2.01 -2.76 5.02
C THR A 167 -0.77 -1.91 4.77
N SER A 168 0.12 -2.35 3.88
CA SER A 168 1.28 -1.58 3.42
C SER A 168 0.88 -0.36 2.58
N TYR A 169 -0.28 -0.42 1.90
CA TYR A 169 -0.83 0.67 1.09
C TYR A 169 -1.76 1.61 1.85
N ALA A 170 -1.96 1.44 3.16
CA ALA A 170 -2.86 2.30 3.96
C ALA A 170 -2.55 3.80 3.80
N ARG A 171 -1.26 4.18 3.84
CA ARG A 171 -0.84 5.57 3.64
C ARG A 171 -1.06 6.06 2.20
N PRO A 172 -0.55 5.37 1.15
CA PRO A 172 -0.89 5.73 -0.23
C PRO A 172 -2.39 5.92 -0.49
N LEU A 173 -3.25 5.06 0.07
CA LEU A 173 -4.71 5.18 -0.06
C LEU A 173 -5.24 6.48 0.56
N SER A 174 -4.76 6.86 1.76
CA SER A 174 -5.14 8.12 2.40
C SER A 174 -4.65 9.35 1.63
N GLU A 175 -3.48 9.26 1.00
CA GLU A 175 -2.90 10.34 0.20
C GLU A 175 -3.57 10.49 -1.17
N ILE A 176 -4.06 9.40 -1.78
CA ILE A 176 -4.96 9.44 -2.95
C ILE A 176 -6.23 10.21 -2.61
N TYR A 177 -6.84 9.94 -1.44
CA TYR A 177 -8.01 10.68 -0.98
C TYR A 177 -7.71 12.18 -0.80
N ILE A 178 -6.62 12.53 -0.11
CA ILE A 178 -6.21 13.93 0.09
C ILE A 178 -6.00 14.62 -1.26
N THR A 179 -5.25 13.99 -2.16
CA THR A 179 -4.97 14.53 -3.50
C THR A 179 -6.27 14.74 -4.28
N GLY A 180 -7.18 13.76 -4.28
CA GLY A 180 -8.48 13.88 -4.93
C GLY A 180 -9.35 14.99 -4.34
N TYR A 181 -9.41 15.11 -3.00
CA TYR A 181 -10.12 16.18 -2.33
C TYR A 181 -9.58 17.56 -2.71
N MET A 182 -8.26 17.74 -2.66
CA MET A 182 -7.60 19.00 -3.05
C MET A 182 -7.83 19.35 -4.52
N MET A 183 -7.83 18.35 -5.41
CA MET A 183 -8.16 18.56 -6.83
C MET A 183 -9.61 19.04 -7.01
N LEU A 184 -10.56 18.45 -6.28
CA LEU A 184 -11.97 18.84 -6.34
C LEU A 184 -12.22 20.24 -5.76
N THR A 185 -11.48 20.63 -4.72
CA THR A 185 -11.55 21.97 -4.10
C THR A 185 -10.65 23.00 -4.77
N ARG A 186 -9.97 22.64 -5.86
CA ARG A 186 -9.03 23.49 -6.63
C ARG A 186 -7.85 24.02 -5.78
N GLN A 187 -7.47 23.29 -4.74
CA GLN A 187 -6.26 23.58 -3.96
C GLN A 187 -5.01 23.04 -4.67
N SER A 188 -3.84 23.62 -4.39
CA SER A 188 -2.58 23.15 -4.97
C SER A 188 -2.12 21.84 -4.34
N THR A 189 -2.00 20.78 -5.14
CA THR A 189 -1.50 19.45 -4.73
C THR A 189 0.02 19.33 -4.77
N THR A 190 0.70 20.33 -5.35
CA THR A 190 2.17 20.43 -5.40
C THR A 190 2.72 21.36 -4.31
N GLY A 191 1.86 22.21 -3.74
CA GLY A 191 2.15 23.09 -2.63
C GLY A 191 1.81 22.46 -1.27
N ARG A 192 1.42 23.31 -0.31
CA ARG A 192 1.03 22.88 1.04
C ARG A 192 -0.16 21.92 1.00
N LEU A 193 0.06 20.70 1.49
CA LEU A 193 -0.94 19.64 1.50
C LEU A 193 -1.94 19.83 2.65
N ASP A 194 -3.22 19.82 2.32
CA ASP A 194 -4.29 19.89 3.30
C ASP A 194 -4.57 18.51 3.91
N ARG A 195 -3.89 18.22 5.02
CA ARG A 195 -4.09 17.00 5.81
C ARG A 195 -5.09 17.19 6.97
N SER A 196 -5.93 18.24 6.91
CA SER A 196 -6.80 18.66 8.01
C SER A 196 -7.97 17.70 8.31
N SER A 197 -8.23 16.70 7.46
CA SER A 197 -9.33 15.77 7.71
C SER A 197 -9.09 14.92 8.95
N ILE A 198 -9.74 15.32 10.06
CA ILE A 198 -9.65 14.67 11.37
C ILE A 198 -10.27 13.27 11.35
N TRP A 199 -11.28 13.03 10.52
CA TRP A 199 -12.05 11.78 10.53
C TRP A 199 -11.76 10.86 9.35
N ILE A 200 -11.73 11.39 8.13
CA ILE A 200 -11.73 10.53 6.92
C ILE A 200 -10.36 9.88 6.71
N VAL A 201 -9.28 10.63 6.88
CA VAL A 201 -7.91 10.10 6.71
C VAL A 201 -7.62 8.95 7.68
N PRO A 202 -7.91 9.06 8.99
CA PRO A 202 -7.74 7.95 9.94
C PRO A 202 -8.62 6.73 9.62
N ILE A 203 -9.85 6.93 9.15
CA ILE A 203 -10.73 5.82 8.73
C ILE A 203 -10.10 5.07 7.54
N ILE A 204 -9.59 5.80 6.53
CA ILE A 204 -8.91 5.17 5.39
C ILE A 204 -7.64 4.43 5.83
N LEU A 205 -6.87 5.01 6.76
CA LEU A 205 -5.69 4.35 7.33
C LEU A 205 -6.05 3.08 8.10
N ALA A 206 -7.15 3.08 8.85
CA ALA A 206 -7.59 1.93 9.65
C ALA A 206 -8.25 0.82 8.82
N LEU A 207 -8.81 1.14 7.66
CA LEU A 207 -9.61 0.21 6.86
C LEU A 207 -8.86 -1.09 6.48
N PRO A 208 -7.60 -1.07 5.97
CA PRO A 208 -6.88 -2.30 5.67
C PRO A 208 -6.65 -3.19 6.89
N PHE A 209 -6.33 -2.60 8.05
CA PHE A 209 -6.14 -3.33 9.31
C PHE A 209 -7.46 -3.93 9.80
N LEU A 210 -8.58 -3.24 9.62
CA LEU A 210 -9.92 -3.75 9.94
C LEU A 210 -10.30 -4.95 9.07
N ILE A 211 -9.98 -4.91 7.77
CA ILE A 211 -10.20 -6.04 6.86
C ILE A 211 -9.43 -7.27 7.35
N ARG A 212 -8.13 -7.13 7.65
CA ARG A 212 -7.30 -8.23 8.16
C ARG A 212 -7.73 -8.72 9.54
N PHE A 213 -8.06 -7.81 10.45
CA PHE A 213 -8.61 -8.13 11.77
C PHE A 213 -9.86 -9.00 11.64
N ARG A 214 -10.81 -8.59 10.80
CA ARG A 214 -12.05 -9.35 10.54
C ARG A 214 -11.75 -10.74 9.97
N GLN A 215 -10.84 -10.85 9.00
CA GLN A 215 -10.43 -12.14 8.42
C GLN A 215 -9.87 -13.08 9.50
N CYS A 216 -8.91 -12.60 10.29
CA CYS A 216 -8.27 -13.40 11.33
C CYS A 216 -9.24 -13.80 12.44
N PHE A 217 -10.18 -12.91 12.79
CA PHE A 217 -11.20 -13.18 13.79
C PHE A 217 -12.17 -14.29 13.34
N LEU A 218 -12.65 -14.23 12.10
CA LEU A 218 -13.51 -15.27 11.52
C LEU A 218 -12.79 -16.61 11.40
N ASP A 219 -11.49 -16.58 11.09
CA ASP A 219 -10.62 -17.74 10.99
C ASP A 219 -10.15 -18.29 12.35
N ARG A 220 -10.62 -17.72 13.47
CA ARG A 220 -10.24 -18.11 14.83
C ARG A 220 -8.73 -18.06 15.09
N GLN A 221 -8.06 -17.05 14.53
CA GLN A 221 -6.65 -16.76 14.75
C GLN A 221 -6.47 -15.52 15.64
N PRO A 222 -6.70 -15.63 16.96
CA PRO A 222 -6.78 -14.46 17.84
C PRO A 222 -5.46 -13.68 17.94
N LEU A 223 -4.31 -14.36 17.90
CA LEU A 223 -3.01 -13.69 17.96
C LEU A 223 -2.72 -12.91 16.66
N ASN A 224 -3.11 -13.46 15.51
CA ASN A 224 -2.98 -12.76 14.23
C ASN A 224 -3.96 -11.57 14.17
N ALA A 225 -5.18 -11.75 14.67
CA ALA A 225 -6.12 -10.64 14.82
C ALA A 225 -5.55 -9.54 15.72
N LEU A 226 -4.90 -9.93 16.84
CA LEU A 226 -4.27 -8.98 17.75
C LEU A 226 -3.15 -8.18 17.06
N LYS A 227 -2.30 -8.81 16.22
CA LYS A 227 -1.32 -8.10 15.37
C LYS A 227 -1.95 -6.90 14.68
N TYR A 228 -3.01 -7.11 13.90
CA TYR A 228 -3.67 -6.01 13.17
C TYR A 228 -4.43 -5.05 14.09
N ALA A 229 -4.94 -5.52 15.24
CA ALA A 229 -5.63 -4.66 16.20
C ALA A 229 -4.70 -3.65 16.87
N THR A 230 -3.41 -3.97 17.03
CA THR A 230 -2.42 -3.04 17.63
C THR A 230 -2.22 -1.77 16.80
N ALA A 231 -2.62 -1.73 15.52
CA ALA A 231 -2.59 -0.53 14.70
C ALA A 231 -3.66 0.50 15.07
N PHE A 232 -4.82 0.09 15.63
CA PHE A 232 -5.92 1.02 15.91
C PHE A 232 -5.59 2.05 16.99
N PRO A 233 -4.99 1.69 18.13
CA PRO A 233 -4.54 2.69 19.11
C PRO A 233 -3.54 3.68 18.52
N ALA A 234 -2.57 3.20 17.72
CA ALA A 234 -1.58 4.08 17.08
C ALA A 234 -2.25 5.10 16.16
N ILE A 235 -3.25 4.68 15.37
CA ILE A 235 -4.04 5.58 14.51
C ILE A 235 -4.86 6.55 15.36
N ALA A 236 -5.58 6.08 16.36
CA ALA A 236 -6.44 6.91 17.21
C ALA A 236 -5.63 8.00 17.95
N PHE A 237 -4.52 7.63 18.57
CA PHE A 237 -3.66 8.59 19.27
C PHE A 237 -2.93 9.55 18.30
N SER A 238 -2.71 9.17 17.04
CA SER A 238 -2.23 10.11 16.02
C SER A 238 -3.23 11.24 15.77
N VAL A 239 -4.53 10.94 15.81
CA VAL A 239 -5.59 11.95 15.69
C VAL A 239 -5.66 12.81 16.95
N MET A 240 -5.63 12.17 18.12
CA MET A 240 -5.69 12.89 19.40
C MET A 240 -4.53 13.87 19.56
N LEU A 241 -3.31 13.47 19.15
CA LEU A 241 -2.13 14.33 19.21
C LEU A 241 -2.33 15.61 18.39
N ARG A 242 -2.93 15.50 17.20
CA ARG A 242 -3.26 16.65 16.35
C ARG A 242 -4.31 17.56 16.97
N VAL A 243 -5.35 16.99 17.59
CA VAL A 243 -6.43 17.76 18.25
C VAL A 243 -5.92 18.46 19.50
N GLN A 244 -4.99 17.85 20.23
CA GLN A 244 -4.45 18.36 21.49
C GLN A 244 -3.20 19.22 21.32
N ARG A 245 -2.83 19.60 20.10
CA ARG A 245 -1.64 20.41 19.83
C ARG A 245 -1.71 21.74 20.57
N GLY A 246 -0.65 22.09 21.30
CA GLY A 246 -0.57 23.27 22.15
C GLY A 246 -1.36 23.16 23.46
N SER A 247 -1.94 22.00 23.77
CA SER A 247 -2.60 21.75 25.05
C SER A 247 -1.63 21.13 26.07
N PRO A 248 -1.89 21.27 27.39
CA PRO A 248 -1.05 20.63 28.42
C PRO A 248 -0.98 19.10 28.32
N GLU A 249 -1.99 18.48 27.69
CA GLU A 249 -2.12 17.02 27.58
C GLU A 249 -1.36 16.43 26.39
N GLU A 250 -0.81 17.27 25.51
CA GLU A 250 -0.05 16.86 24.32
C GLU A 250 1.08 15.88 24.67
N GLY A 251 1.85 16.16 25.73
CA GLY A 251 2.97 15.31 26.14
C GLY A 251 2.53 13.90 26.58
N ARG A 252 1.44 13.80 27.33
CA ARG A 252 0.89 12.50 27.75
C ARG A 252 0.38 11.72 26.54
N THR A 253 -0.33 12.38 25.64
CA THR A 253 -0.85 11.77 24.41
C THR A 253 0.28 11.34 23.48
N ALA A 254 1.35 12.12 23.36
CA ALA A 254 2.55 11.77 22.59
C ALA A 254 3.24 10.52 23.14
N PHE A 255 3.34 10.39 24.47
CA PHE A 255 3.90 9.20 25.11
C PHE A 255 3.06 7.94 24.80
N ILE A 256 1.72 8.03 24.95
CA ILE A 256 0.83 6.90 24.66
C ILE A 256 0.86 6.54 23.18
N TRP A 257 0.87 7.55 22.30
CA TRP A 257 1.01 7.37 20.86
C TRP A 257 2.31 6.62 20.51
N MET A 258 3.44 7.03 21.10
CA MET A 258 4.73 6.38 20.89
C MET A 258 4.73 4.93 21.39
N ALA A 259 4.16 4.68 22.57
CA ALA A 259 4.01 3.34 23.10
C ALA A 259 3.14 2.46 22.18
N ALA A 260 2.02 2.98 21.67
CA ALA A 260 1.16 2.27 20.72
C ALA A 260 1.90 1.95 19.41
N LEU A 261 2.67 2.90 18.87
CA LEU A 261 3.52 2.66 17.70
C LEU A 261 4.56 1.59 17.94
N LEU A 262 5.23 1.64 19.09
CA LEU A 262 6.27 0.68 19.46
C LEU A 262 5.67 -0.73 19.59
N VAL A 263 4.54 -0.87 20.28
CA VAL A 263 3.83 -2.15 20.42
C VAL A 263 3.43 -2.69 19.05
N ASN A 264 2.83 -1.86 18.20
CA ASN A 264 2.42 -2.28 16.84
C ASN A 264 3.62 -2.73 15.99
N ALA A 265 4.72 -1.98 16.03
CA ALA A 265 5.93 -2.30 15.27
C ALA A 265 6.61 -3.58 15.77
N LEU A 266 6.82 -3.70 17.09
CA LEU A 266 7.47 -4.86 17.70
C LEU A 266 6.64 -6.14 17.54
N TYR A 267 5.33 -6.07 17.75
CA TYR A 267 4.45 -7.23 17.54
C TYR A 267 4.49 -7.66 16.08
N SER A 268 4.31 -6.72 15.14
CA SER A 268 4.31 -7.04 13.71
C SER A 268 5.63 -7.66 13.28
N PHE A 269 6.76 -7.10 13.72
CA PHE A 269 8.09 -7.65 13.45
C PHE A 269 8.27 -9.06 14.03
N TRP A 270 7.89 -9.26 15.30
CA TRP A 270 7.96 -10.58 15.93
C TRP A 270 7.12 -11.60 15.16
N TRP A 271 5.91 -11.22 14.73
CA TRP A 271 5.04 -12.09 13.95
C TRP A 271 5.65 -12.44 12.60
N ASP A 272 6.16 -11.46 11.86
CA ASP A 272 6.74 -11.69 10.53
C ASP A 272 7.93 -12.67 10.63
N VAL A 273 8.83 -12.46 11.60
CA VAL A 273 9.99 -13.34 11.82
C VAL A 273 9.60 -14.75 12.27
N THR A 274 8.68 -14.88 13.23
CA THR A 274 8.40 -16.17 13.88
C THR A 274 7.26 -16.98 13.28
N LYS A 275 6.29 -16.31 12.66
CA LYS A 275 5.07 -16.96 12.13
C LYS A 275 5.04 -16.99 10.62
N ASP A 276 5.37 -15.88 9.97
CA ASP A 276 5.25 -15.78 8.51
C ASP A 276 6.53 -16.30 7.81
N TRP A 277 7.71 -16.04 8.36
CA TRP A 277 8.99 -16.54 7.82
C TRP A 277 9.48 -17.84 8.46
N ASP A 278 8.86 -18.25 9.58
CA ASP A 278 9.24 -19.44 10.37
C ASP A 278 10.74 -19.47 10.74
N LEU A 279 11.35 -18.30 10.94
CA LEU A 279 12.75 -18.22 11.36
C LEU A 279 12.86 -18.56 12.84
N THR A 280 13.76 -19.49 13.15
CA THR A 280 13.99 -19.95 14.53
C THR A 280 14.80 -18.97 15.39
N LEU A 281 15.10 -17.77 14.87
CA LEU A 281 15.91 -16.75 15.55
C LEU A 281 15.34 -16.36 16.93
N LEU A 282 14.01 -16.41 17.09
CA LEU A 282 13.30 -16.02 18.32
C LEU A 282 12.53 -17.19 18.97
N THR A 283 12.71 -18.42 18.48
CA THR A 283 12.11 -19.61 19.11
C THR A 283 13.13 -20.32 19.97
N ALA A 284 12.70 -20.84 21.12
CA ALA A 284 13.54 -21.72 21.92
C ALA A 284 13.95 -22.93 21.06
N LYS A 285 15.24 -23.31 21.10
CA LYS A 285 15.72 -24.55 20.49
C LYS A 285 14.81 -25.69 20.94
N LYS A 286 14.06 -26.28 20.00
CA LYS A 286 13.40 -27.56 20.26
C LYS A 286 14.51 -28.56 20.60
N ALA A 287 14.47 -29.14 21.79
CA ALA A 287 15.25 -30.33 22.07
C ALA A 287 14.87 -31.38 21.03
N SER A 288 15.86 -31.96 20.36
CA SER A 288 15.65 -33.07 19.45
C SER A 288 14.93 -34.20 20.21
N PRO A 289 13.86 -34.79 19.65
CA PRO A 289 13.13 -35.89 20.30
C PRO A 289 13.98 -37.16 20.52
N GLU A 290 15.20 -37.21 19.98
CA GLU A 290 16.14 -38.31 20.17
C GLU A 290 16.72 -38.42 21.59
N CYS A 291 16.46 -37.46 22.50
CA CYS A 291 16.97 -37.50 23.87
C CYS A 291 15.95 -37.88 24.95
N GLU A 292 14.68 -38.15 24.59
CA GLU A 292 13.63 -38.58 25.53
C GLU A 292 13.45 -40.11 25.61
N SER A 293 14.15 -40.90 24.80
CA SER A 293 14.08 -42.36 24.84
C SER A 293 15.18 -43.03 25.69
N LEU A 294 15.89 -42.27 26.53
CA LEU A 294 17.00 -42.77 27.37
C LEU A 294 16.86 -42.42 28.87
N LEU A 295 15.65 -42.10 29.33
CA LEU A 295 15.28 -42.00 30.75
C LEU A 295 14.02 -42.84 31.00
#